data_AF-A0A533WH08-F1
#
_entry.id   AF-A0A533WH08-F1
#
_cell.length_a   1.000
_cell.length_b   1.000
_cell.length_c   1.000
_cell.angle_alpha   90.00
_cell.angle_beta   90.00
_cell.angle_gamma   90.00
#
_symmetry.space_group_name_H-M   'P 1'
#
loop_
_entity.id
_entity.type
_entity.pdbx_description
1 polymer ?
#
loop_
_entity_poly.entity_id
_entity_poly.type
_entity_poly.pdbx_seq_one_letter_code
_entity_poly.pdbx_strand_id
1 'polypeptide(L)'
;MTALEVFLATLVLLLILVSGLAFYLALLYRRKYQERQTKAYEMGGRQVRGDMYQLLGTFASLEEYEQVILLSTTSKQASLDLLGVKEDELHFIEFKKRGSQLQTPERKIKRLVDESKVKYVVKDVELPERFEMDDRNPAGGSE
;
A
#
# COMPACT_ATOMS: atom_id res chain seq x y z
N MET A 1 33.26 -29.26 48.51
CA MET A 1 32.97 -28.08 47.70
C MET A 1 32.77 -26.90 48.61
N THR A 2 33.40 -25.77 48.30
CA THR A 2 33.20 -24.52 49.06
C THR A 2 31.92 -23.81 48.60
N ALA A 3 31.29 -23.00 49.46
CA ALA A 3 30.08 -22.26 49.09
C ALA A 3 30.28 -21.36 47.85
N LEU A 4 31.52 -20.87 47.65
CA LEU A 4 31.91 -20.06 46.51
C LEU A 4 31.87 -20.85 45.18
N GLU A 5 32.30 -22.11 45.18
CA GLU A 5 32.28 -22.97 43.99
C GLU A 5 30.85 -23.26 43.51
N VAL A 6 29.93 -23.52 44.44
CA VAL A 6 28.52 -23.78 44.14
C VAL A 6 27.84 -22.51 43.59
N PHE A 7 28.15 -21.35 44.18
CA PHE A 7 27.66 -20.06 43.69
C PHE A 7 28.17 -19.75 42.27
N LEU A 8 29.46 -19.94 42.01
CA LEU A 8 30.04 -19.71 40.68
C LEU A 8 29.44 -20.67 39.63
N ALA A 9 29.26 -21.95 39.97
CA ALA A 9 28.66 -22.93 39.06
C ALA A 9 27.21 -22.58 38.70
N THR A 10 26.41 -22.14 39.67
CA THR A 10 25.01 -21.73 39.44
C THR A 10 24.91 -20.44 38.64
N LEU A 11 25.80 -19.47 38.90
CA LEU A 11 25.90 -18.23 38.12
C LEU A 11 26.25 -18.51 36.65
N VAL A 12 27.24 -19.38 36.41
CA VAL A 12 27.64 -19.78 35.05
C VAL A 12 26.49 -20.47 34.32
N LEU A 13 25.77 -21.38 35.00
CA LEU A 13 24.60 -22.04 34.42
C LEU A 13 23.51 -21.03 34.04
N LEU A 14 23.24 -20.04 34.91
CA LEU A 14 22.28 -18.98 34.65
C LEU A 14 22.68 -18.15 33.41
N LEU A 15 23.96 -17.77 33.32
CA LEU A 15 24.49 -16.99 32.19
C LEU A 15 24.37 -17.76 30.87
N ILE A 16 24.62 -19.07 30.88
CA ILE A 16 24.43 -19.92 29.70
C ILE A 16 22.95 -19.94 29.28
N LEU A 17 22.02 -20.08 30.22
CA LEU A 17 20.58 -20.11 29.94
C LEU A 17 20.08 -18.78 29.37
N VAL A 18 20.48 -17.65 29.99
CA VAL A 18 20.10 -16.31 29.51
C VAL A 18 20.68 -16.03 28.14
N SER A 19 21.95 -16.39 27.92
CA SER A 19 22.61 -16.23 26.62
C SER A 19 21.96 -17.08 25.53
N GLY A 20 21.60 -18.32 25.85
CA GLY A 20 20.87 -19.22 24.95
C GLY A 20 19.48 -18.67 24.58
N LEU A 21 18.75 -18.13 25.56
CA LEU A 21 17.44 -17.51 25.32
C LEU A 21 17.56 -16.24 24.45
N ALA A 22 18.53 -15.37 24.75
CA ALA A 22 18.80 -14.17 23.96
C ALA A 22 19.17 -14.52 22.52
N PHE A 23 20.02 -15.53 22.33
CA PHE A 23 20.39 -16.02 21.00
C PHE A 23 19.19 -16.59 20.23
N TYR A 24 18.34 -17.38 20.89
CA TYR A 24 17.12 -17.91 20.29
C TYR A 24 16.15 -16.80 19.85
N LEU A 25 15.93 -15.79 20.70
CA LEU A 25 15.09 -14.64 20.36
C LEU A 25 15.67 -13.81 19.21
N ALA A 26 17.00 -13.63 19.16
CA ALA A 26 17.67 -12.95 18.06
C ALA A 26 17.48 -13.69 16.72
N LEU A 27 17.56 -15.03 16.72
CA LEU A 27 17.29 -15.84 15.54
C LEU A 27 15.84 -15.72 15.06
N LEU A 28 14.87 -15.76 15.97
CA LEU A 28 13.46 -15.57 15.64
C LEU A 28 13.19 -14.19 15.06
N TYR A 29 13.77 -13.15 15.67
CA TYR A 29 13.65 -11.78 15.18
C TYR A 29 14.25 -11.64 13.78
N ARG A 30 15.44 -12.20 13.55
CA ARG A 30 16.10 -12.17 12.23
C ARG A 30 15.26 -12.86 11.15
N ARG A 31 14.68 -14.03 11.44
CA ARG A 31 13.76 -14.71 10.51
C ARG A 31 12.56 -13.84 10.16
N LYS A 32 11.85 -13.30 11.16
CA LYS A 32 10.68 -12.44 10.92
C LYS A 32 11.04 -11.17 10.14
N TYR A 33 12.22 -10.60 10.40
CA TYR A 33 12.70 -9.42 9.68
C TYR A 33 12.98 -9.74 8.20
N GLN A 34 13.65 -10.85 7.91
CA GLN A 34 13.89 -11.29 6.53
C GLN A 34 12.58 -11.58 5.78
N GLU A 35 11.62 -12.28 6.41
CA GLU A 35 10.31 -12.51 5.82
C GLU A 35 9.57 -11.21 5.49
N ARG A 36 9.64 -10.21 6.38
CA ARG A 36 9.04 -8.89 6.13
C ARG A 36 9.72 -8.16 4.97
N GLN A 37 11.05 -8.21 4.89
CA GLN A 37 11.78 -7.58 3.78
C GLN A 37 11.44 -8.23 2.44
N THR A 38 11.45 -9.56 2.35
CA THR A 38 11.10 -10.27 1.11
C THR A 38 9.66 -9.96 0.70
N LYS A 39 8.71 -10.00 1.64
CA LYS A 39 7.31 -9.64 1.37
C LYS A 39 7.16 -8.20 0.90
N ALA A 40 7.87 -7.26 1.51
CA ALA A 40 7.85 -5.85 1.12
C ALA A 40 8.44 -5.65 -0.29
N TYR A 41 9.55 -6.33 -0.61
CA TYR A 41 10.15 -6.30 -1.94
C TYR A 41 9.23 -6.88 -3.01
N GLU A 42 8.62 -8.04 -2.75
CA GLU A 42 7.64 -8.65 -3.65
C GLU A 42 6.41 -7.75 -3.84
N MET A 43 5.94 -7.11 -2.77
CA MET A 43 4.83 -6.17 -2.81
C MET A 43 5.17 -4.95 -3.68
N GLY A 44 6.35 -4.35 -3.47
CA GLY A 44 6.83 -3.24 -4.29
C GLY A 44 6.98 -3.61 -5.76
N GLY A 45 7.57 -4.77 -6.05
CA GLY A 45 7.70 -5.26 -7.43
C GLY A 45 6.34 -5.53 -8.11
N ARG A 46 5.34 -6.00 -7.36
CA ARG A 46 3.96 -6.15 -7.86
C ARG A 46 3.29 -4.81 -8.12
N GLN A 47 3.49 -3.85 -7.22
CA GLN A 47 2.94 -2.50 -7.34
C GLN A 47 3.49 -1.77 -8.57
N VAL A 48 4.81 -1.69 -8.72
CA VAL A 48 5.47 -1.05 -9.88
C VAL A 48 4.98 -1.65 -11.20
N ARG A 49 4.77 -2.97 -11.23
CA ARG A 49 4.22 -3.64 -12.41
C ARG A 49 2.77 -3.26 -12.68
N GLY A 50 1.95 -3.14 -11.64
CA GLY A 50 0.57 -2.65 -11.75
C GLY A 50 0.52 -1.23 -12.32
N ASP A 51 1.31 -0.34 -11.73
CA ASP A 51 1.41 1.07 -12.15
C ASP A 51 1.85 1.18 -13.62
N MET A 52 2.80 0.34 -14.06
CA MET A 52 3.24 0.30 -15.45
C MET A 52 2.14 -0.18 -16.41
N TYR A 53 1.33 -1.16 -16.02
CA TYR A 53 0.17 -1.58 -16.84
C TYR A 53 -0.87 -0.47 -16.94
N GLN A 54 -1.12 0.24 -15.85
CA GLN A 54 -2.03 1.38 -15.84
C GLN A 54 -1.51 2.50 -16.76
N LEU A 55 -0.22 2.81 -16.70
CA LEU A 55 0.41 3.83 -17.54
C LEU A 55 0.32 3.47 -19.04
N LEU A 56 0.71 2.24 -19.40
CA LEU A 56 0.67 1.78 -20.79
C LEU A 56 -0.77 1.72 -21.33
N GLY A 57 -1.70 1.24 -20.50
CA GLY A 57 -3.12 1.24 -20.84
C GLY A 57 -3.64 2.65 -21.08
N THR A 58 -3.29 3.60 -20.20
CA THR A 58 -3.68 5.01 -20.34
C THR A 58 -3.18 5.61 -21.65
N PHE A 59 -1.90 5.41 -21.99
CA PHE A 59 -1.36 5.90 -23.27
C PHE A 59 -2.05 5.30 -24.48
N ALA A 60 -2.33 4.00 -24.47
CA ALA A 60 -3.06 3.34 -25.56
C ALA A 60 -4.49 3.87 -25.69
N SER A 61 -5.15 4.22 -24.57
CA SER A 61 -6.49 4.77 -24.57
C SER A 61 -6.58 6.20 -25.15
N LEU A 62 -5.48 6.96 -25.22
CA LEU A 62 -5.51 8.30 -25.81
C LEU A 62 -5.86 8.31 -27.31
N GLU A 63 -5.66 7.19 -28.01
CA GLU A 63 -6.04 7.06 -29.41
C GLU A 63 -7.51 6.66 -29.59
N GLU A 64 -8.11 6.02 -28.59
CA GLU A 64 -9.46 5.44 -28.66
C GLU A 64 -10.54 6.35 -28.07
N TYR A 65 -10.19 7.13 -27.05
CA TYR A 65 -11.13 7.93 -26.27
C TYR A 65 -10.95 9.42 -26.54
N GLU A 66 -12.07 10.14 -26.64
CA GLU A 66 -12.07 11.60 -26.76
C GLU A 66 -11.56 12.27 -25.48
N GLN A 67 -11.86 11.66 -24.33
CA GLN A 67 -11.40 12.12 -23.03
C GLN A 67 -10.98 10.92 -22.18
N VAL A 68 -9.80 11.03 -21.54
CA VAL A 68 -9.31 10.06 -20.57
C VAL A 68 -9.11 10.77 -19.23
N ILE A 69 -9.80 10.28 -18.20
CA ILE A 69 -9.77 10.84 -16.84
C ILE A 69 -9.09 9.83 -15.93
N LEU A 70 -7.94 10.21 -15.38
CA LEU A 70 -7.23 9.41 -14.38
C LEU A 70 -7.87 9.60 -13.00
N LEU A 71 -8.21 8.50 -12.34
CA LEU A 71 -8.77 8.54 -11.00
C LEU A 71 -7.68 8.35 -9.95
N SER A 72 -7.63 9.27 -9.00
CA SER A 72 -6.80 9.14 -7.80
C SER A 72 -7.70 9.15 -6.56
N THR A 73 -7.28 8.41 -5.54
CA THR A 73 -8.04 8.23 -4.29
C THR A 73 -7.19 8.63 -3.10
N THR A 74 -7.78 9.39 -2.18
CA THR A 74 -7.07 9.90 -0.99
C THR A 74 -7.14 8.98 0.23
N SER A 75 -8.07 8.01 0.29
CA SER A 75 -8.33 7.22 1.50
C SER A 75 -8.01 5.71 1.40
N LYS A 76 -8.19 5.10 0.23
CA LYS A 76 -7.93 3.68 -0.06
C LYS A 76 -7.58 3.53 -1.52
N GLN A 77 -6.78 2.53 -1.89
CA GLN A 77 -6.44 2.23 -3.29
C GLN A 77 -7.70 2.23 -4.17
N ALA A 78 -7.63 2.95 -5.29
CA ALA A 78 -8.70 3.00 -6.28
C ALA A 78 -9.05 1.58 -6.76
N SER A 79 -10.35 1.33 -6.93
CA SER A 79 -10.86 0.06 -7.48
C SER A 79 -11.25 0.18 -8.95
N LEU A 80 -10.69 1.21 -9.59
CA LEU A 80 -10.95 1.67 -10.95
C LEU A 80 -9.78 2.54 -11.37
N ASP A 81 -9.25 2.32 -12.56
CA ASP A 81 -8.07 3.05 -13.06
C ASP A 81 -8.46 4.35 -13.76
N LEU A 82 -9.38 4.28 -14.73
CA LEU A 82 -9.75 5.40 -15.59
C LEU A 82 -11.26 5.50 -15.83
N LEU A 83 -11.68 6.71 -16.22
CA LEU A 83 -12.90 6.91 -17.00
C LEU A 83 -12.52 7.35 -18.41
N GLY A 84 -13.21 6.81 -19.41
CA GLY A 84 -13.07 7.21 -20.81
C GLY A 84 -14.39 7.73 -21.36
N VAL A 85 -14.37 8.84 -22.09
CA VAL A 85 -15.52 9.30 -22.89
C VAL A 85 -15.25 8.94 -24.33
N LYS A 86 -16.20 8.24 -24.96
CA LYS A 86 -16.12 7.83 -26.36
C LYS A 86 -17.51 7.98 -26.97
N GLU A 87 -17.64 8.86 -27.97
CA GLU A 87 -18.93 9.17 -28.58
C GLU A 87 -19.97 9.52 -27.49
N ASP A 88 -21.09 8.80 -27.43
CA ASP A 88 -22.16 9.00 -26.44
C ASP A 88 -22.04 8.08 -25.20
N GLU A 89 -20.88 7.47 -24.96
CA GLU A 89 -20.65 6.51 -23.87
C GLU A 89 -19.58 6.97 -22.86
N LEU A 90 -19.83 6.67 -21.58
CA LEU A 90 -18.87 6.80 -20.48
C LEU A 90 -18.39 5.41 -20.06
N HIS A 91 -17.13 5.10 -20.33
CA HIS A 91 -16.52 3.81 -20.01
C HIS A 91 -15.81 3.86 -18.66
N PHE A 92 -16.07 2.84 -17.84
CA PHE A 92 -15.35 2.56 -16.60
C PHE A 92 -14.26 1.53 -16.91
N ILE A 93 -12.99 1.95 -16.83
CA ILE A 93 -11.86 1.16 -17.34
C ILE A 93 -10.96 0.72 -16.19
N GLU A 94 -10.64 -0.57 -16.18
CA GLU A 94 -9.72 -1.22 -15.26
C GLU A 94 -8.71 -2.04 -16.09
N PHE A 95 -7.42 -1.77 -15.96
CA PHE A 95 -6.38 -2.49 -16.67
C PHE A 95 -5.92 -3.72 -15.89
N LYS A 96 -6.12 -4.87 -16.51
CA LYS A 96 -5.68 -6.15 -15.96
C LYS A 96 -4.64 -6.76 -16.89
N LYS A 97 -3.58 -7.32 -16.30
CA LYS A 97 -2.70 -8.23 -17.05
C LYS A 97 -3.56 -9.36 -17.63
N ARG A 98 -3.31 -9.74 -18.89
CA ARG A 98 -4.00 -10.87 -19.53
C ARG A 98 -4.00 -12.12 -18.63
N GLY A 99 -5.19 -12.67 -18.40
CA GLY A 99 -5.40 -13.85 -17.55
C GLY A 99 -5.50 -13.57 -16.04
N SER A 100 -5.33 -12.32 -15.59
CA SER A 100 -5.60 -11.95 -14.21
C SER A 100 -7.09 -11.70 -13.97
N GLN A 101 -7.57 -12.06 -12.78
CA GLN A 101 -8.96 -11.86 -12.39
C GLN A 101 -9.18 -10.51 -11.73
N LEU A 102 -10.43 -10.04 -11.76
CA LEU A 102 -10.85 -8.87 -11.00
C LEU A 102 -10.78 -9.15 -9.51
N GLN A 103 -10.30 -8.19 -8.72
CA GLN A 103 -10.30 -8.24 -7.26
C GLN A 103 -11.71 -7.98 -6.69
N THR A 104 -11.92 -8.26 -5.40
CA THR A 104 -13.23 -8.05 -4.76
C THR A 104 -13.77 -6.61 -4.93
N PRO A 105 -12.98 -5.55 -4.73
CA PRO A 105 -13.45 -4.18 -4.92
C PRO A 105 -13.78 -3.87 -6.38
N GLU A 106 -12.93 -4.29 -7.33
CA GLU A 106 -13.14 -4.12 -8.77
C GLU A 106 -14.42 -4.84 -9.24
N ARG A 107 -14.67 -6.07 -8.76
CA ARG A 107 -15.92 -6.80 -9.03
C ARG A 107 -17.15 -6.06 -8.52
N LYS A 108 -17.04 -5.37 -7.38
CA LYS A 108 -18.13 -4.55 -6.86
C LYS A 108 -18.41 -3.39 -7.80
N ILE A 109 -17.38 -2.69 -8.29
CA ILE A 109 -17.54 -1.59 -9.26
C ILE A 109 -18.15 -2.11 -10.56
N LYS A 110 -17.60 -3.19 -11.14
CA LYS A 110 -18.16 -3.81 -12.34
C LYS A 110 -19.65 -4.13 -12.16
N ARG A 111 -20.03 -4.77 -11.05
CA ARG A 111 -21.43 -5.08 -10.75
C ARG A 111 -22.30 -3.82 -10.67
N LEU A 112 -21.81 -2.73 -10.08
CA LEU A 112 -22.57 -1.48 -10.02
C LEU A 112 -22.77 -0.86 -11.41
N VAL A 113 -21.77 -0.96 -12.29
CA VAL A 113 -21.88 -0.53 -13.70
C VAL A 113 -22.85 -1.42 -14.47
N ASP A 114 -22.68 -2.74 -14.40
CA ASP A 114 -23.54 -3.73 -15.09
C ASP A 114 -25.01 -3.59 -14.67
N GLU A 115 -25.28 -3.33 -13.38
CA GLU A 115 -26.62 -3.11 -12.84
C GLU A 115 -27.14 -1.68 -13.08
N SER A 116 -26.42 -0.84 -13.84
CA SER A 116 -26.75 0.57 -14.11
C SER A 116 -26.95 1.41 -12.84
N LYS A 117 -26.26 1.06 -11.74
CA LYS A 117 -26.32 1.76 -10.44
C LYS A 117 -25.29 2.88 -10.35
N VAL A 118 -25.19 3.67 -11.42
CA VAL A 118 -24.29 4.81 -11.55
C VAL A 118 -25.12 6.09 -11.50
N LYS A 119 -24.61 7.15 -10.85
CA LYS A 119 -25.29 8.44 -10.73
C LYS A 119 -24.34 9.57 -11.08
N TYR A 120 -24.83 10.53 -11.87
CA TYR A 120 -24.19 11.83 -12.03
C TYR A 120 -24.61 12.72 -10.86
N VAL A 121 -23.65 13.16 -10.05
CA VAL A 121 -23.91 13.95 -8.84
C VAL A 121 -23.08 15.21 -8.89
N VAL A 122 -23.76 16.36 -8.89
CA VAL A 122 -23.14 17.68 -8.71
C VAL A 122 -23.29 18.07 -7.24
N LYS A 123 -22.22 18.56 -6.62
CA LYS A 123 -22.24 19.07 -5.25
C LYS A 123 -21.62 20.46 -5.25
N ASP A 124 -22.33 21.41 -4.67
CA ASP A 124 -21.78 22.72 -4.39
C ASP A 124 -20.81 22.62 -3.21
N VAL A 125 -19.70 23.34 -3.29
CA VAL A 125 -18.66 23.38 -2.25
C VAL A 125 -18.40 24.84 -1.93
N GLU A 126 -18.52 25.19 -0.65
CA GLU A 126 -18.15 26.49 -0.14
C GLU A 126 -16.68 26.47 0.27
N LEU A 127 -15.93 27.53 -0.10
CA LEU A 127 -14.57 27.71 0.38
C LEU A 127 -14.61 28.04 1.88
N PRO A 128 -13.76 27.41 2.71
CA PRO A 128 -13.71 27.75 4.12
C PRO A 128 -13.20 29.19 4.30
N GLU A 129 -13.81 29.95 5.21
CA GLU A 129 -13.41 31.34 5.51
C GLU A 129 -11.97 31.43 6.04
N ARG A 130 -11.47 30.36 6.67
CA ARG A 130 -10.12 30.26 7.19
C ARG A 130 -9.54 28.89 6.92
N PHE A 131 -8.38 28.87 6.26
CA PHE A 131 -7.55 27.70 6.06
C PHE A 131 -6.13 28.06 6.51
N GLU A 132 -5.60 27.31 7.48
CA GLU A 132 -4.24 27.51 7.98
C GLU A 132 -3.36 26.37 7.52
N MET A 133 -2.26 26.72 6.86
CA MET A 133 -1.16 25.84 6.52
C MET A 133 0.10 26.47 7.09
N ASP A 134 0.77 25.74 7.97
CA ASP A 134 2.06 26.14 8.51
C ASP A 134 3.18 25.37 7.81
N ASP A 135 4.24 26.09 7.46
CA ASP A 135 5.49 25.47 7.03
C ASP A 135 6.19 24.80 8.22
N ARG A 136 6.80 23.64 7.97
CA ARG A 136 7.70 23.04 8.95
C ARG A 136 8.99 23.86 9.00
N ASN A 137 9.25 24.54 10.11
CA ASN A 137 10.53 25.21 10.33
C ASN A 137 11.69 24.17 10.23
N PRO A 138 12.60 24.27 9.23
CA PRO A 138 13.71 23.33 9.07
C PRO A 138 14.83 23.53 10.10
N ALA A 139 14.80 24.61 10.89
CA ALA A 139 15.78 24.90 11.91
C ALA A 139 15.20 24.65 13.32
N GLY A 140 15.34 23.41 13.79
CA GLY A 140 15.54 23.18 15.22
C GLY A 140 16.86 23.86 15.60
N GLY A 141 16.74 25.10 16.05
CA GLY A 141 17.85 25.95 16.44
C GLY A 141 18.72 25.28 17.50
N SER A 142 20.02 25.30 17.22
CA SER A 142 21.03 25.45 18.25
C SER A 142 20.88 26.83 18.91
N GLU A 143 20.42 26.84 20.15
CA GLU A 143 20.84 27.82 21.15
C GLU A 143 21.55 27.08 22.28
#